data_AF-A0A521WGJ2-F1
#
_entry.id   AF-A0A521WGJ2-F1
#
_cell.length_a   1.000
_cell.length_b   1.000
_cell.length_c   1.000
_cell.angle_alpha   90.00
_cell.angle_beta   90.00
_cell.angle_gamma   90.00
#
_symmetry.space_group_name_H-M   'P 1'
#
loop_
_entity.id
_entity.type
_entity.pdbx_description
1 polymer ?
#
loop_
_entity_poly.entity_id
_entity_poly.type
_entity_poly.pdbx_seq_one_letter_code
_entity_poly.pdbx_strand_id
1 'polypeptide(L)'
;MNATAYAKLQMEQAFSLMNGTAQGMSDEQYNFRPEGTCNPIAKNHVHALTAIDFFLNFLAQGKSPLWQPVAAATGLPQNSLEIWKFDGKVPLDAIATYGKQVQQSALDYVATLSDADLDREIDTKFIGTQNVAFLLQLSGMHTVGHTGDMAALKGLQGLKGLPF
;
A
#
# COMPACT_ATOMS: atom_id res chain seq x y z
N MET A 1 13.96 6.84 21.25
CA MET A 1 13.65 6.85 19.81
C MET A 1 13.07 8.22 19.49
N ASN A 2 13.52 8.90 18.44
CA ASN A 2 12.92 10.16 17.99
C ASN A 2 11.72 9.88 17.07
N ALA A 3 10.95 10.93 16.73
CA ALA A 3 9.69 10.78 15.99
C ALA A 3 9.91 10.18 14.60
N THR A 4 10.94 10.63 13.90
CA THR A 4 11.35 10.11 12.59
C THR A 4 11.75 8.63 12.62
N ALA A 5 12.52 8.19 13.61
CA ALA A 5 12.84 6.76 13.77
C ALA A 5 11.59 5.92 14.09
N TYR A 6 10.63 6.46 14.85
CA TYR A 6 9.36 5.78 15.11
C TYR A 6 8.51 5.67 13.83
N ALA A 7 8.43 6.73 13.03
CA ALA A 7 7.73 6.70 11.75
C ALA A 7 8.35 5.69 10.76
N LYS A 8 9.68 5.59 10.72
CA LYS A 8 10.39 4.58 9.93
C LYS A 8 10.00 3.17 10.37
N LEU A 9 10.06 2.90 11.68
CA LEU A 9 9.68 1.61 12.25
C LEU A 9 8.22 1.26 11.92
N GLN A 10 7.29 2.20 12.09
CA GLN A 10 5.88 2.02 11.73
C GLN A 10 5.69 1.62 10.26
N MET A 11 6.35 2.32 9.34
CA MET A 11 6.29 2.00 7.90
C MET A 11 6.92 0.64 7.59
N GLU A 12 8.08 0.32 8.17
CA GLU A 12 8.72 -0.99 8.03
C GLU A 12 7.80 -2.12 8.49
N GLN A 13 7.12 -1.95 9.63
CA GLN A 13 6.17 -2.93 10.15
C GLN A 13 4.92 -3.05 9.26
N ALA A 14 4.37 -1.95 8.76
CA ALA A 14 3.23 -1.98 7.85
C ALA A 14 3.55 -2.76 6.56
N PHE A 15 4.69 -2.48 5.93
CA PHE A 15 5.14 -3.23 4.76
C PHE A 15 5.44 -4.69 5.09
N SER A 16 6.13 -4.96 6.22
CA SER A 16 6.44 -6.33 6.64
C SER A 16 5.17 -7.16 6.82
N LEU A 17 4.15 -6.60 7.48
CA LEU A 17 2.88 -7.28 7.70
C LEU A 17 2.14 -7.55 6.39
N MET A 18 2.06 -6.56 5.50
CA MET A 18 1.41 -6.70 4.20
C MET A 18 2.13 -7.74 3.32
N ASN A 19 3.46 -7.65 3.21
CA ASN A 19 4.27 -8.58 2.43
C ASN A 19 4.20 -10.00 2.98
N GLY A 20 4.27 -10.17 4.31
CA GLY A 20 4.13 -11.48 4.95
C GLY A 20 2.74 -12.09 4.76
N THR A 21 1.70 -11.26 4.77
CA THR A 21 0.33 -11.69 4.45
C THR A 21 0.20 -12.09 2.98
N ALA A 22 0.85 -11.35 2.07
CA ALA A 22 0.87 -11.67 0.65
C ALA A 22 1.67 -12.96 0.31
N GLN A 23 2.62 -13.34 1.17
CA GLN A 23 3.57 -14.42 0.92
C GLN A 23 2.90 -15.80 0.79
N GLY A 24 3.39 -16.59 -0.17
CA GLY A 24 3.03 -18.00 -0.33
C GLY A 24 1.66 -18.25 -0.96
N MET A 25 0.98 -17.22 -1.44
CA MET A 25 -0.24 -17.39 -2.23
C MET A 25 0.07 -17.73 -3.69
N SER A 26 -0.77 -18.57 -4.31
CA SER A 26 -0.85 -18.66 -5.77
C SER A 26 -1.63 -17.49 -6.37
N ASP A 27 -1.53 -17.30 -7.68
CA ASP A 27 -2.35 -16.31 -8.40
C ASP A 27 -3.85 -16.55 -8.22
N GLU A 28 -4.28 -17.81 -8.11
CA GLU A 28 -5.69 -18.14 -7.88
C GLU A 28 -6.14 -17.71 -6.48
N GLN A 29 -5.32 -17.95 -5.46
CA GLN A 29 -5.62 -17.55 -4.08
C GLN A 29 -5.61 -16.03 -3.91
N TYR A 30 -4.69 -15.37 -4.60
CA TYR A 30 -4.57 -13.91 -4.61
C TYR A 30 -5.76 -13.23 -5.29
N ASN A 31 -6.26 -13.82 -6.38
CA ASN A 31 -7.40 -13.31 -7.14
C ASN A 31 -8.75 -13.94 -6.74
N PHE A 32 -8.79 -14.74 -5.68
CA PHE A 32 -10.00 -15.37 -5.19
C PHE A 32 -11.09 -14.33 -4.95
N ARG A 33 -12.28 -14.57 -5.53
CA ARG A 33 -13.46 -13.71 -5.36
C ARG A 33 -14.31 -14.28 -4.22
N PRO A 34 -14.35 -13.63 -3.05
CA PRO A 34 -15.22 -14.07 -1.96
C PRO A 34 -16.68 -13.86 -2.32
N GLU A 35 -17.58 -14.59 -1.64
CA GLU A 35 -19.02 -14.31 -1.72
C GLU A 35 -19.35 -12.92 -1.14
N GLY A 36 -20.49 -12.36 -1.57
CA GLY A 36 -20.97 -11.06 -1.12
C GLY A 36 -20.24 -9.89 -1.78
N THR A 37 -20.01 -8.83 -1.01
CA THR A 37 -19.45 -7.55 -1.50
C THR A 37 -18.01 -7.30 -1.02
N CYS A 38 -17.35 -8.31 -0.46
CA CYS A 38 -15.97 -8.17 -0.01
C CYS A 38 -15.02 -8.08 -1.21
N ASN A 39 -14.03 -7.19 -1.13
CA ASN A 39 -13.05 -7.03 -2.20
C ASN A 39 -12.03 -8.18 -2.16
N PRO A 40 -11.62 -8.75 -3.32
CA PRO A 40 -10.51 -9.71 -3.39
C PRO A 40 -9.20 -9.20 -2.78
N ILE A 41 -8.36 -10.13 -2.30
CA ILE A 41 -7.00 -9.84 -1.77
C ILE A 41 -6.21 -8.97 -2.76
N ALA A 42 -6.23 -9.35 -4.04
CA ALA A 42 -5.55 -8.63 -5.11
C ALA A 42 -5.93 -7.14 -5.21
N LYS A 43 -7.21 -6.81 -5.08
CA LYS A 43 -7.68 -5.43 -5.19
C LYS A 43 -7.29 -4.61 -3.95
N ASN A 44 -7.40 -5.21 -2.76
CA ASN A 44 -6.95 -4.59 -1.52
C ASN A 44 -5.45 -4.30 -1.55
N HIS A 45 -4.64 -5.26 -2.03
CA HIS A 45 -3.19 -5.11 -2.09
C HIS A 45 -2.75 -4.00 -3.06
N VAL A 46 -3.32 -3.96 -4.27
CA VAL A 46 -3.09 -2.87 -5.22
C VAL A 46 -3.51 -1.53 -4.61
N HIS A 47 -4.71 -1.45 -4.05
CA HIS A 47 -5.22 -0.21 -3.49
C HIS A 47 -4.32 0.32 -2.37
N ALA A 48 -3.95 -0.53 -1.40
CA ALA A 48 -3.05 -0.16 -0.31
C ALA A 48 -1.70 0.38 -0.84
N LEU A 49 -1.06 -0.34 -1.77
CA LEU A 49 0.22 0.10 -2.34
C LEU A 49 0.11 1.43 -3.10
N THR A 50 -0.92 1.57 -3.94
CA THR A 50 -1.13 2.81 -4.71
C THR A 50 -1.51 4.00 -3.82
N ALA A 51 -2.12 3.76 -2.65
CA ALA A 51 -2.40 4.81 -1.67
C ALA A 51 -1.10 5.33 -1.05
N ILE A 52 -0.18 4.44 -0.65
CA ILE A 52 1.15 4.85 -0.15
C ILE A 52 1.93 5.60 -1.23
N ASP A 53 1.94 5.09 -2.46
CA ASP A 53 2.59 5.72 -3.61
C ASP A 53 2.03 7.14 -3.85
N PHE A 54 0.71 7.30 -3.80
CA PHE A 54 0.06 8.59 -3.91
C PHE A 54 0.41 9.53 -2.75
N PHE A 55 0.29 9.10 -1.49
CA PHE A 55 0.54 9.98 -0.35
C PHE A 55 2.01 10.36 -0.22
N LEU A 56 2.93 9.40 -0.40
CA LEU A 56 4.34 9.61 -0.11
C LEU A 56 5.15 10.02 -1.35
N ASN A 57 4.99 9.37 -2.50
CA ASN A 57 5.74 9.78 -3.69
C ASN A 57 5.12 11.04 -4.29
N PHE A 58 3.80 11.07 -4.49
CA PHE A 58 3.16 12.22 -5.14
C PHE A 58 2.97 13.39 -4.19
N LEU A 59 2.16 13.27 -3.13
CA LEU A 59 1.86 14.44 -2.29
C LEU A 59 3.06 14.91 -1.44
N ALA A 60 3.73 14.00 -0.73
CA ALA A 60 4.79 14.40 0.19
C ALA A 60 6.10 14.79 -0.51
N GLN A 61 6.47 14.10 -1.58
CA GLN A 61 7.74 14.30 -2.30
C GLN A 61 7.60 15.06 -3.64
N GLY A 62 6.39 15.25 -4.17
CA GLY A 62 6.18 15.87 -5.48
C GLY A 62 6.70 15.03 -6.67
N LYS A 63 6.95 13.73 -6.47
CA LYS A 63 7.40 12.81 -7.52
C LYS A 63 6.22 12.27 -8.31
N SER A 64 6.48 11.78 -9.53
CA SER A 64 5.47 10.98 -10.23
C SER A 64 5.23 9.66 -9.47
N PRO A 65 3.99 9.17 -9.37
CA PRO A 65 3.72 7.85 -8.81
C PRO A 65 4.44 6.75 -9.60
N LEU A 66 4.75 5.66 -8.93
CA LEU A 66 5.38 4.47 -9.51
C LEU A 66 4.36 3.55 -10.22
N TRP A 67 3.06 3.78 -10.01
CA TRP A 67 1.97 2.96 -10.53
C TRP A 67 1.86 2.94 -12.06
N GLN A 68 2.02 4.07 -12.75
CA GLN A 68 1.65 4.19 -14.17
C GLN A 68 2.39 3.20 -15.08
N PRO A 69 3.73 3.02 -14.97
CA PRO A 69 4.44 2.00 -15.75
C PRO A 69 3.95 0.58 -15.47
N VAL A 70 3.63 0.26 -14.22
CA VAL A 70 3.14 -1.06 -13.81
C VAL A 70 1.76 -1.32 -14.43
N ALA A 71 0.86 -0.34 -14.32
CA ALA A 71 -0.47 -0.44 -14.91
C ALA A 71 -0.42 -0.66 -16.42
N ALA A 72 0.44 0.09 -17.12
CA ALA A 72 0.61 -0.05 -18.56
C ALA A 72 1.17 -1.43 -18.96
N ALA A 73 2.16 -1.94 -18.23
CA ALA A 73 2.78 -3.23 -18.51
C ALA A 73 1.87 -4.44 -18.22
N THR A 74 0.93 -4.28 -17.28
CA THR A 74 0.07 -5.38 -16.80
C THR A 74 -1.36 -5.32 -17.35
N GLY A 75 -1.72 -4.24 -18.06
CA GLY A 75 -3.10 -4.01 -18.51
C GLY A 75 -4.07 -3.65 -17.37
N LEU A 76 -3.56 -3.26 -16.20
CA LEU A 76 -4.37 -2.78 -15.09
C LEU A 76 -4.83 -1.33 -15.34
N PRO A 77 -5.90 -0.85 -14.66
CA PRO A 77 -6.39 0.51 -14.83
C PRO A 77 -5.30 1.57 -14.54
N GLN A 78 -5.16 2.53 -15.45
CA GLN A 78 -4.19 3.63 -15.30
C GLN A 78 -4.51 4.49 -14.07
N ASN A 79 -5.81 4.75 -13.85
CA ASN A 79 -6.29 5.31 -12.60
C ASN A 79 -6.44 4.18 -11.57
N SER A 80 -5.56 4.12 -10.57
CA SER A 80 -5.57 3.06 -9.55
C SER A 80 -6.89 2.97 -8.79
N LEU A 81 -7.67 4.05 -8.68
CA LEU A 81 -8.99 4.05 -8.04
C LEU A 81 -10.01 3.19 -8.78
N GLU A 82 -9.77 2.88 -10.05
CA GLU A 82 -10.65 2.03 -10.86
C GLU A 82 -10.38 0.54 -10.64
N ILE A 83 -9.37 0.16 -9.83
CA ILE A 83 -9.08 -1.25 -9.52
C ILE A 83 -10.29 -1.98 -8.93
N TRP A 84 -11.15 -1.29 -8.20
CA TRP A 84 -12.37 -1.85 -7.63
C TRP A 84 -13.33 -2.39 -8.71
N LYS A 85 -13.36 -1.75 -9.87
CA LYS A 85 -14.20 -2.13 -11.02
C LYS A 85 -13.49 -3.04 -12.02
N PHE A 86 -12.20 -3.32 -11.81
CA PHE A 86 -11.45 -4.20 -12.70
C PHE A 86 -11.93 -5.65 -12.58
N ASP A 87 -12.24 -6.28 -13.71
CA ASP A 87 -12.76 -7.65 -13.73
C ASP A 87 -11.73 -8.73 -14.07
N GLY A 88 -10.56 -8.33 -14.56
CA GLY A 88 -9.46 -9.25 -14.87
C GLY A 88 -8.73 -9.77 -13.63
N LYS A 89 -7.73 -10.62 -13.88
CA LYS A 89 -6.79 -11.06 -12.85
C LYS A 89 -5.69 -10.02 -12.66
N VAL A 90 -5.37 -9.72 -11.41
CA VAL A 90 -4.22 -8.91 -11.03
C VAL A 90 -2.99 -9.83 -10.92
N PRO A 91 -1.90 -9.55 -11.64
CA PRO A 91 -0.70 -10.38 -11.61
C PRO A 91 0.06 -10.23 -10.28
N LEU A 92 0.10 -11.28 -9.46
CA LEU A 92 0.73 -11.23 -8.12
C LEU A 92 2.19 -10.78 -8.19
N ASP A 93 2.99 -11.36 -9.08
CA ASP A 93 4.43 -11.09 -9.17
C ASP A 93 4.75 -9.63 -9.55
N ALA A 94 3.94 -9.04 -10.44
CA ALA A 94 4.10 -7.66 -10.82
C ALA A 94 3.75 -6.72 -9.65
N ILE A 95 2.69 -7.03 -8.90
CA ILE A 95 2.31 -6.24 -7.72
C ILE A 95 3.31 -6.43 -6.58
N ALA A 96 3.88 -7.62 -6.38
CA ALA A 96 4.93 -7.85 -5.40
C ALA A 96 6.21 -7.06 -5.76
N THR A 97 6.55 -6.98 -7.04
CA THR A 97 7.68 -6.17 -7.53
C THR A 97 7.43 -4.68 -7.33
N TYR A 98 6.23 -4.21 -7.70
CA TYR A 98 5.78 -2.83 -7.44
C TYR A 98 5.82 -2.49 -5.94
N GLY A 99 5.34 -3.39 -5.09
CA GLY A 99 5.33 -3.21 -3.64
C GLY A 99 6.71 -3.02 -3.05
N LYS A 100 7.73 -3.75 -3.54
CA LYS A 100 9.13 -3.54 -3.15
C LYS A 100 9.63 -2.15 -3.55
N GLN A 101 9.26 -1.65 -4.73
CA GLN A 101 9.66 -0.32 -5.18
C GLN A 101 8.99 0.79 -4.35
N VAL A 102 7.70 0.66 -4.06
CA VAL A 102 6.97 1.58 -3.17
C VAL A 102 7.56 1.56 -1.77
N GLN A 103 7.84 0.38 -1.22
CA GLN A 103 8.50 0.22 0.07
C GLN A 103 9.85 0.93 0.10
N GLN A 104 10.71 0.67 -0.88
CA GLN A 104 12.03 1.30 -0.94
C GLN A 104 11.91 2.82 -1.01
N SER A 105 11.07 3.34 -1.91
CA SER A 105 10.89 4.79 -2.08
C SER A 105 10.33 5.46 -0.81
N ALA A 106 9.38 4.82 -0.13
CA ALA A 106 8.82 5.30 1.12
C ALA A 106 9.85 5.32 2.25
N LEU A 107 10.63 4.24 2.43
CA LEU A 107 11.63 4.15 3.49
C LEU A 107 12.81 5.08 3.24
N ASP A 108 13.23 5.24 1.99
CA ASP A 108 14.26 6.22 1.61
C ASP A 108 13.78 7.63 1.93
N TYR A 109 12.53 7.97 1.61
CA TYR A 109 11.96 9.26 1.96
C TYR A 109 11.97 9.50 3.46
N VAL A 110 11.47 8.55 4.26
CA VAL A 110 11.45 8.70 5.72
C VAL A 110 12.86 8.85 6.29
N ALA A 111 13.87 8.20 5.72
CA ALA A 111 15.26 8.32 6.14
C ALA A 111 15.86 9.72 5.88
N THR A 112 15.28 10.52 4.99
CA THR A 112 15.70 11.91 4.74
C THR A 112 15.08 12.93 5.71
N LEU A 113 14.04 12.56 6.45
CA LEU A 113 13.29 13.50 7.27
C LEU A 113 14.02 13.80 8.58
N SER A 114 14.05 15.08 8.94
CA SER A 114 14.26 15.54 10.31
C SER A 114 12.92 15.63 11.05
N ASP A 115 12.97 15.74 12.39
CA ASP A 115 11.74 15.90 13.18
C ASP A 115 10.98 17.20 12.81
N ALA A 116 11.66 18.24 12.35
CA ALA A 116 11.01 19.48 11.89
C ALA A 116 10.28 19.31 10.56
N ASP A 117 10.73 18.39 9.69
CA ASP A 117 10.05 18.12 8.42
C ASP A 117 8.68 17.48 8.61
N LEU A 118 8.44 16.87 9.77
CA LEU A 118 7.15 16.26 10.13
C LEU A 118 6.03 17.29 10.22
N ASP A 119 6.35 18.54 10.55
CA ASP A 119 5.41 19.66 10.66
C ASP A 119 5.17 20.38 9.34
N ARG A 120 5.91 20.03 8.27
CA ARG A 120 5.74 20.66 6.96
C ARG A 120 4.33 20.40 6.43
N GLU A 121 3.63 21.48 6.13
CA GLU A 121 2.28 21.46 5.58
C GLU A 121 2.25 21.06 4.10
N ILE A 122 1.22 20.30 3.75
CA ILE A 122 0.91 19.79 2.42
C ILE A 122 -0.59 19.98 2.21
N ASP A 123 -0.94 20.77 1.20
CA ASP A 123 -2.33 20.88 0.75
C ASP A 123 -2.68 19.64 -0.07
N THR A 124 -3.43 18.73 0.55
CA THR A 124 -3.86 17.47 -0.08
C THR A 124 -4.95 17.67 -1.12
N LYS A 125 -5.64 18.82 -1.16
CA LYS A 125 -6.81 19.13 -2.00
C LYS A 125 -8.11 18.34 -1.69
N PHE A 126 -8.05 17.18 -1.03
CA PHE A 126 -9.25 16.36 -0.74
C PHE A 126 -9.56 16.21 0.76
N ILE A 127 -8.59 16.36 1.66
CA ILE A 127 -8.77 16.34 3.12
C ILE A 127 -8.19 17.59 3.80
N GLY A 128 -8.04 18.67 3.04
CA GLY A 128 -7.47 19.94 3.50
C GLY A 128 -5.94 19.90 3.66
N THR A 129 -5.41 20.93 4.31
CA THR A 129 -3.98 21.01 4.65
C THR A 129 -3.67 20.04 5.78
N GLN A 130 -2.69 19.17 5.56
CA GLN A 130 -2.18 18.20 6.52
C GLN A 130 -0.66 18.32 6.59
N ASN A 131 -0.02 17.77 7.62
CA ASN A 131 1.45 17.75 7.70
C ASN A 131 2.03 16.40 7.25
N VAL A 132 3.35 16.35 7.08
CA VAL A 132 4.06 15.11 6.70
C VAL A 132 3.83 13.99 7.71
N ALA A 133 3.79 14.29 9.02
CA ALA A 133 3.47 13.30 10.05
C ALA A 133 2.12 12.62 9.81
N PHE A 134 1.09 13.41 9.48
CA PHE A 134 -0.23 12.89 9.16
C PHE A 134 -0.19 11.94 7.96
N LEU A 135 0.51 12.28 6.88
CA LEU A 135 0.60 11.40 5.71
C LEU A 135 1.33 10.08 6.00
N LEU A 136 2.37 10.11 6.82
CA LEU A 136 3.08 8.90 7.26
C LEU A 136 2.18 8.01 8.13
N GLN A 137 1.49 8.61 9.10
CA GLN A 137 0.55 7.91 9.97
C GLN A 137 -0.62 7.32 9.19
N LEU A 138 -1.22 8.10 8.29
CA LEU A 138 -2.29 7.65 7.41
C LEU A 138 -1.83 6.48 6.54
N SER A 139 -0.66 6.58 5.91
CA SER A 139 -0.10 5.53 5.05
C SER A 139 0.09 4.22 5.81
N GLY A 140 0.68 4.26 7.01
CA GLY A 140 0.87 3.07 7.85
C GLY A 140 -0.45 2.45 8.30
N MET A 141 -1.35 3.26 8.87
CA MET A 141 -2.65 2.80 9.38
C MET A 141 -3.55 2.22 8.28
N HIS A 142 -3.66 2.92 7.14
CA HIS A 142 -4.45 2.50 5.99
C HIS A 142 -3.95 1.15 5.43
N THR A 143 -2.63 1.00 5.32
CA THR A 143 -1.99 -0.24 4.87
C THR A 143 -2.30 -1.42 5.78
N VAL A 144 -2.17 -1.22 7.11
CA VAL A 144 -2.48 -2.28 8.09
C VAL A 144 -3.97 -2.65 8.06
N GLY A 145 -4.86 -1.66 7.88
CA GLY A 145 -6.29 -1.90 7.70
C GLY A 145 -6.59 -2.87 6.55
N HIS A 146 -6.09 -2.57 5.35
CA HIS A 146 -6.27 -3.45 4.19
C HIS A 146 -5.51 -4.78 4.32
N THR A 147 -4.40 -4.80 5.05
CA THR A 147 -3.71 -6.07 5.36
C THR A 147 -4.58 -6.98 6.23
N GLY A 148 -5.39 -6.42 7.14
CA GLY A 148 -6.39 -7.16 7.89
C GLY A 148 -7.44 -7.83 6.99
N ASP A 149 -7.95 -7.10 6.00
CA ASP A 149 -8.88 -7.65 5.00
C ASP A 149 -8.23 -8.79 4.21
N MET A 150 -6.99 -8.59 3.76
CA MET A 150 -6.22 -9.62 3.05
C MET A 150 -6.03 -10.87 3.90
N ALA A 151 -5.69 -10.70 5.18
CA ALA A 151 -5.47 -11.82 6.10
C ALA A 151 -6.75 -12.60 6.38
N ALA A 152 -7.89 -11.91 6.54
CA ALA A 152 -9.20 -12.54 6.72
C ALA A 152 -9.57 -13.38 5.49
N LEU A 153 -9.42 -12.84 4.29
CA LEU A 153 -9.70 -13.53 3.04
C LEU A 153 -8.75 -14.69 2.77
N LYS A 154 -7.48 -14.57 3.14
CA LYS A 154 -6.52 -15.67 3.10
C LYS A 154 -6.93 -16.79 4.06
N GLY A 155 -7.41 -16.43 5.26
CA GLY A 155 -7.97 -17.35 6.25
C GLY A 155 -9.21 -18.11 5.76
N LEU A 156 -10.13 -17.44 5.08
CA LEU A 156 -11.33 -18.08 4.50
C LEU A 156 -10.99 -19.15 3.45
N GLN A 157 -9.80 -19.09 2.85
CA GLN A 157 -9.31 -20.09 1.91
C GLN A 157 -8.58 -21.26 2.61
N GLY A 158 -8.59 -21.32 3.94
CA GLY A 158 -7.94 -22.35 4.74
C GLY A 158 -6.42 -22.14 4.94
N LEU A 159 -5.90 -20.97 4.57
CA LEU A 159 -4.49 -20.62 4.75
C LEU A 159 -4.26 -19.86 6.06
N LYS A 160 -3.00 -19.78 6.50
CA LYS A 160 -2.63 -18.89 7.61
C LYS A 160 -2.75 -17.43 7.13
N GLY A 161 -3.60 -16.64 7.80
CA GLY A 161 -3.84 -15.22 7.50
C GLY A 161 -2.63 -14.34 7.82
N LEU A 162 -2.54 -13.84 9.06
CA LEU A 162 -1.36 -13.09 9.54
C LEU A 162 -0.17 -14.03 9.80
N PRO A 163 1.08 -13.54 9.69
CA PRO A 163 2.27 -14.40 9.72
C PRO A 163 2.67 -14.90 11.12
N PHE A 164 2.06 -14.41 12.21
CA PHE A 164 2.34 -14.83 13.59
C PHE A 164 1.32 -15.85 14.09
#